data_AF-A0A8T5XR53-F1
#
_entry.id   AF-A0A8T5XR53-F1
#
_cell.length_a   1.000
_cell.length_b   1.000
_cell.length_c   1.000
_cell.angle_alpha   90.00
_cell.angle_beta   90.00
_cell.angle_gamma   90.00
#
_symmetry.space_group_name_H-M   'P 1'
#
loop_
_entity.id
_entity.type
_entity.pdbx_description
1 polymer ?
#
loop_
_entity_poly.entity_id
_entity_poly.type
_entity_poly.pdbx_seq_one_letter_code
_entity_poly.pdbx_strand_id
1 'polypeptide(L)' 'MTNHNPIQRVQCNVKTCKYNNDGHYCTASSIQIQPMNAKNVQETDCATFQSNNMQG' A
#
# COMPACT_ATOMS: atom_id res chain seq x y z
N MET A 1 -6.90 21.12 2.77
CA MET A 1 -5.87 20.55 1.88
C MET A 1 -4.82 19.87 2.77
N THR A 2 -4.99 18.58 3.08
CA THR A 2 -4.01 17.83 3.87
C THR A 2 -2.86 17.45 2.96
N ASN A 3 -1.70 18.05 3.20
CA ASN A 3 -0.43 17.80 2.52
C ASN A 3 0.09 16.40 2.88
N HIS A 4 -0.58 15.35 2.38
CA HIS A 4 -0.11 13.97 2.53
C HIS A 4 1.06 13.77 1.59
N ASN A 5 2.26 13.95 2.13
CA ASN A 5 3.49 13.66 1.40
C ASN A 5 3.52 12.14 1.17
N PRO A 6 3.38 11.66 -0.07
CA PRO A 6 3.35 10.23 -0.35
C PRO A 6 4.63 9.56 0.16
N ILE A 7 4.54 8.28 0.55
CA ILE A 7 5.72 7.51 0.97
C ILE A 7 6.50 7.15 -0.30
N GLN A 8 7.29 8.11 -0.81
CA GLN A 8 8.05 8.01 -2.06
C GLN A 8 9.09 6.87 -2.08
N ARG A 9 9.32 6.19 -0.95
CA ARG A 9 10.23 5.04 -0.84
C ARG A 9 9.54 3.68 -0.96
N VAL A 10 8.21 3.64 -1.04
CA VAL A 10 7.44 2.39 -1.10
C VAL A 10 6.75 2.31 -2.44
N GLN A 11 7.19 1.38 -3.28
CA GLN A 11 6.53 1.11 -4.55
C GLN A 11 5.23 0.32 -4.33
N CYS A 12 4.18 0.69 -5.06
CA CYS A 12 2.91 -0.02 -5.09
C CYS A 12 2.57 -0.35 -6.55
N ASN A 13 2.82 -1.60 -6.96
CA ASN A 13 2.53 -2.05 -8.34
C ASN A 13 1.17 -2.76 -8.45
N VAL A 14 0.43 -2.87 -7.36
CA VAL A 14 -0.88 -3.53 -7.32
C VAL A 14 -1.91 -2.58 -7.94
N LYS A 15 -2.28 -2.82 -9.21
CA LYS A 15 -3.19 -1.94 -9.97
C LYS A 15 -4.58 -1.77 -9.33
N THR A 16 -5.01 -2.75 -8.54
CA THR A 16 -6.28 -2.71 -7.83
C THR A 16 -6.19 -2.03 -6.46
N CYS A 17 -5.02 -1.60 -6.01
CA CYS A 17 -4.85 -0.91 -4.73
C CYS A 17 -5.18 0.57 -4.86
N LYS A 18 -5.99 1.09 -3.94
CA LYS A 18 -6.44 2.50 -3.96
C LYS A 18 -5.34 3.50 -3.64
N TYR A 19 -4.23 3.00 -3.10
CA TYR A 19 -3.06 3.78 -2.77
C TYR A 19 -1.98 3.75 -3.86
N ASN A 20 -2.25 3.09 -5.00
CA ASN A 20 -1.34 3.09 -6.15
C ASN A 20 -1.55 4.36 -6.99
N ASN A 21 -0.53 5.21 -7.11
CA ASN A 21 -0.56 6.39 -7.98
C ASN A 21 0.08 6.14 -9.35
N ASP A 22 -0.03 7.11 -10.26
CA ASP A 22 0.60 7.08 -11.59
C ASP A 22 2.13 6.87 -11.58
N GLY A 23 2.80 7.20 -10.47
CA GLY A 23 4.23 6.97 -10.28
C GLY A 23 4.59 5.58 -9.74
N HIS A 24 3.62 4.68 -9.56
CA HIS A 24 3.80 3.37 -8.90
C HIS A 24 4.30 3.47 -7.46
N TYR A 25 3.93 4.54 -6.75
CA TYR A 25 4.23 4.72 -5.33
C TYR A 25 2.97 4.59 -4.47
N CYS A 26 3.16 4.06 -3.26
CA CYS A 26 2.11 3.99 -2.26
C CYS A 26 1.82 5.39 -1.69
N THR A 27 0.56 5.83 -1.78
CA THR A 27 0.09 7.11 -1.27
C THR A 27 -0.57 7.02 0.11
N ALA A 28 -0.60 5.84 0.73
CA ALA A 28 -1.09 5.69 2.10
C ALA A 28 -0.27 6.54 3.08
N SER A 29 -0.95 7.14 4.06
CA SER A 29 -0.31 7.94 5.11
C SER A 29 0.60 7.11 6.03
N SER A 30 0.30 5.82 6.16
CA SER A 30 1.07 4.83 6.90
C SER A 30 0.94 3.47 6.21
N ILE A 31 2.00 2.66 6.26
CA ILE A 31 1.96 1.26 5.83
C ILE A 31 1.93 0.34 7.04
N GLN A 32 1.17 -0.74 6.95
CA GLN A 32 1.18 -1.84 7.88
C GLN A 32 1.46 -3.11 7.08
N ILE A 33 2.40 -3.90 7.60
CA ILE A 33 2.81 -5.17 7.02
C ILE A 33 2.30 -6.30 7.90
N GLN A 34 1.83 -7.39 7.30
CA GLN A 34 1.37 -8.57 8.01
C GLN A 34 1.77 -9.85 7.28
N PRO A 35 1.85 -10.99 7.98
CA PRO A 35 1.87 -11.13 9.43
C PRO A 35 3.19 -10.62 10.03
N MET A 36 3.18 -10.30 11.32
CA MET A 36 4.34 -9.73 12.05
C MET A 36 5.56 -10.67 12.03
N ASN A 37 5.34 -11.97 11.89
CA ASN A 37 6.34 -13.03 11.95
C ASN A 37 6.64 -13.65 10.58
N ALA A 38 6.34 -12.95 9.47
CA ALA A 38 6.72 -13.37 8.13
C ALA A 38 8.23 -13.61 8.06
N LYS A 39 8.64 -14.78 7.54
CA LYS A 39 10.05 -15.15 7.40
C LYS A 39 10.61 -14.93 6.00
N ASN A 40 9.72 -14.74 5.03
CA ASN A 40 10.06 -14.54 3.63
C ASN A 40 9.06 -13.60 2.96
N VAL A 41 9.40 -13.20 1.74
CA VAL A 41 8.61 -12.22 0.99
C VAL A 41 7.24 -12.76 0.57
N GLN A 42 7.11 -14.07 0.34
CA GLN A 42 5.85 -14.72 -0.01
C GLN A 42 4.84 -14.74 1.14
N GLU A 43 5.33 -14.72 2.38
CA GLU A 43 4.51 -14.58 3.57
C GLU A 43 4.19 -13.12 3.89
N THR A 44 4.82 -12.14 3.23
CA THR A 44 4.72 -10.72 3.59
C THR A 44 3.66 -9.99 2.76
N ASP A 45 2.58 -9.58 3.41
CA ASP A 45 1.46 -8.84 2.82
C ASP A 45 1.40 -7.37 3.28
N CYS A 46 0.93 -6.51 2.37
CA CYS A 46 0.55 -5.14 2.71
C CYS A 46 -0.86 -5.15 3.34
N ALA A 47 -0.93 -5.10 4.68
CA ALA A 47 -2.19 -5.02 5.42
C ALA A 47 -2.96 -3.71 5.15
N THR A 48 -2.26 -2.69 4.66
CA THR A 48 -2.86 -1.43 4.21
C THR A 48 -3.56 -1.55 2.85
N PHE A 49 -3.42 -2.69 2.14
CA PHE A 49 -4.10 -2.89 0.86
C PHE A 49 -5.61 -2.66 0.99
N GLN A 50 -6.15 -1.81 0.11
CA GLN A 50 -7.58 -1.64 -0.06
C GLN A 50 -7.89 -1.63 -1.55
N SER A 51 -8.84 -2.47 -1.95
CA SER A 51 -9.23 -2.64 -3.34
C SER A 51 -10.03 -1.44 -3.84
N ASN A 52 -9.74 -0.98 -5.06
CA ASN A 52 -10.53 0.04 -5.78
C ASN A 52 -11.97 -0.40 -6.04
N ASN A 53 -12.22 -1.72 -5.97
CA ASN A 53 -13.53 -2.31 -6.24
C ASN A 53 -14.37 -2.52 -4.98
N MET A 54 -13.84 -2.22 -3.79
CA MET A 54 -14.60 -2.25 -2.54
C MET A 54 -15.07 -0.84 -2.19
N GLN A 55 -15.99 -0.33 -2.99
CA GLN A 55 -16.81 0.82 -2.63
C GLN A 55 -17.97 0.27 -1.78
N GLY A 56 -17.82 0.33 -0.47
CA GLY A 56 -18.93 0.42 0.48
C GLY A 56 -19.15 1.87 0.83
#